data_AF-A0A1G3AE18-F1
#
_entry.id   AF-A0A1G3AE18-F1
#
_cell.length_a   1.000
_cell.length_b   1.000
_cell.length_c   1.000
_cell.angle_alpha   90.00
_cell.angle_beta   90.00
_cell.angle_gamma   90.00
#
_symmetry.space_group_name_H-M   'P 1'
#
loop_
_entity.id
_entity.type
_entity.pdbx_description
1 polymer ?
#
loop_
_entity_poly.entity_id
_entity_poly.type
_entity_poly.pdbx_seq_one_letter_code
_entity_poly.pdbx_strand_id
1 'polypeptide(L)'
;MSIQKTLATVGGDLWCSWNMVALWPWPALVWGLHKGDVNWDDYGCFGALLRPGDFILTRSNPFLVSNLAISNTAFKHLIVYVGPALSYRNGGGFLSGVELQTAGTAIQPKGMRQLRPRVIVHAISDGVVAQDMGEALFHADEAVAVRCWKTEAEQQAFVRCAINLLGRDYDFDFTLKHDRQVYCTEVGWRCLEAAGIADRPQCTNVRTSLWGRHEDVPLADSFILWQRAKKVCATISAMDRRFVAKAPDPVALGDALRGVPNGRDGF
;
A
#
# COMPACT_ATOMS: atom_id res chain seq x y z
N MET A 1 -22.68 -24.16 -18.37
CA MET A 1 -22.35 -23.02 -17.49
C MET A 1 -21.09 -23.42 -16.72
N SER A 2 -19.99 -22.66 -16.78
CA SER A 2 -18.69 -23.15 -16.23
C SER A 2 -18.75 -23.26 -14.71
N ILE A 3 -17.99 -24.20 -14.13
CA ILE A 3 -17.86 -24.41 -12.69
C ILE A 3 -17.47 -23.11 -11.98
N GLN A 4 -16.63 -22.27 -12.59
CA GLN A 4 -16.30 -20.93 -12.11
C GLN A 4 -17.53 -20.01 -12.00
N LYS A 5 -18.44 -20.04 -12.98
CA LYS A 5 -19.68 -19.25 -12.94
C LYS A 5 -20.61 -19.70 -11.82
N THR A 6 -20.68 -21.00 -11.54
CA THR A 6 -21.51 -21.57 -10.46
C THR A 6 -20.91 -21.34 -9.08
N LEU A 7 -19.57 -21.37 -8.96
CA LEU A 7 -18.85 -21.04 -7.73
C LEU A 7 -18.94 -19.54 -7.40
N ALA A 8 -18.85 -18.67 -8.41
CA ALA A 8 -19.02 -17.23 -8.24
C ALA A 8 -20.44 -16.85 -7.76
N THR A 9 -21.49 -17.56 -8.20
CA THR A 9 -22.88 -17.29 -7.76
C THR A 9 -23.22 -17.81 -6.36
N VAL A 10 -22.48 -18.79 -5.82
CA VAL A 10 -22.81 -19.42 -4.52
C VAL A 10 -21.79 -19.08 -3.42
N GLY A 11 -20.53 -18.81 -3.77
CA GLY A 11 -19.42 -18.70 -2.80
C GLY A 11 -18.58 -17.43 -2.86
N GLY A 12 -18.91 -16.46 -3.72
CA GLY A 12 -18.02 -15.33 -4.02
C GLY A 12 -16.88 -15.73 -4.96
N ASP A 13 -16.18 -14.74 -5.52
CA ASP A 13 -15.07 -14.97 -6.45
C ASP A 13 -13.89 -15.61 -5.71
N LEU A 14 -13.82 -16.95 -5.75
CA LEU A 14 -12.66 -17.73 -5.35
C LEU A 14 -11.60 -17.60 -6.44
N TRP A 15 -10.46 -17.00 -6.11
CA TRP A 15 -9.31 -16.95 -7.00
C TRP A 15 -8.21 -17.84 -6.45
N CYS A 16 -7.72 -18.77 -7.26
CA CYS A 16 -6.62 -19.66 -6.87
C CYS A 16 -5.48 -19.58 -7.90
N SER A 17 -4.25 -19.35 -7.44
CA SER A 17 -3.00 -19.69 -8.12
C SER A 17 -2.37 -20.92 -7.43
N TRP A 18 -1.18 -21.33 -7.89
CA TRP A 18 -0.44 -22.44 -7.26
C TRP A 18 -0.05 -22.14 -5.81
N ASN A 19 0.28 -20.89 -5.48
CA ASN A 19 0.73 -20.50 -4.14
C ASN A 19 -0.29 -19.63 -3.38
N MET A 20 -1.41 -19.27 -4.02
CA MET A 20 -2.29 -18.25 -3.50
C MET A 20 -3.76 -18.58 -3.63
N VAL A 21 -4.51 -18.36 -2.55
CA VAL A 21 -5.97 -18.42 -2.55
C VAL A 21 -6.48 -17.09 -2.03
N ALA A 22 -7.42 -16.49 -2.78
CA ALA A 22 -8.16 -15.29 -2.41
C ALA A 22 -9.65 -15.64 -2.27
N LEU A 23 -10.22 -15.28 -1.12
CA LEU A 23 -11.62 -15.54 -0.78
C LEU A 23 -12.39 -14.23 -0.64
N TRP A 24 -13.37 -13.98 -1.51
CA TRP A 24 -14.42 -12.97 -1.36
C TRP A 24 -15.54 -13.55 -0.44
N PRO A 25 -16.28 -12.79 0.40
CA PRO A 25 -16.58 -11.39 0.24
C PRO A 25 -15.54 -10.40 0.77
N TRP A 26 -15.02 -10.45 1.99
CA TRP A 26 -14.30 -9.29 2.54
C TRP A 26 -13.13 -9.68 3.47
N PRO A 27 -12.13 -8.78 3.66
CA PRO A 27 -11.15 -8.42 2.63
C PRO A 27 -10.59 -9.71 2.01
N ALA A 28 -10.21 -9.69 0.73
CA ALA A 28 -9.64 -10.90 0.16
C ALA A 28 -8.41 -11.30 0.96
N LEU A 29 -8.53 -12.43 1.68
CA LEU A 29 -7.43 -13.00 2.42
C LEU A 29 -6.56 -13.70 1.41
N VAL A 30 -5.34 -13.22 1.31
CA VAL A 30 -4.36 -13.71 0.37
C VAL A 30 -3.46 -14.67 1.13
N TRP A 31 -3.67 -15.96 0.90
CA TRP A 31 -2.78 -16.99 1.46
C TRP A 31 -1.47 -16.99 0.69
N GLY A 32 -0.37 -16.53 1.27
CA GLY A 32 0.97 -16.75 0.73
C GLY A 32 1.72 -17.76 1.61
N LEU A 33 2.55 -18.62 1.02
CA LEU A 33 3.47 -19.45 1.80
C LEU A 33 4.50 -18.55 2.48
N HIS A 34 4.52 -18.51 3.81
CA HIS A 34 5.51 -17.74 4.59
C HIS A 34 6.93 -18.16 4.18
N LYS A 35 7.77 -17.22 3.73
CA LYS A 35 9.11 -17.47 3.16
C LYS A 35 9.16 -18.40 1.94
N GLY A 36 8.02 -18.71 1.32
CA GLY A 36 7.98 -19.39 0.03
C GLY A 36 8.18 -18.37 -1.08
N ASP A 37 8.86 -18.75 -2.16
CA ASP A 37 9.06 -17.92 -3.34
C ASP A 37 7.70 -17.53 -3.95
N VAL A 38 7.15 -16.39 -3.51
CA VAL A 38 5.95 -15.78 -4.10
C VAL A 38 6.33 -15.40 -5.52
N ASN A 39 5.75 -16.07 -6.51
CA ASN A 39 6.09 -15.80 -7.90
C ASN A 39 5.39 -14.52 -8.39
N TRP A 40 5.82 -14.03 -9.56
CA TRP A 40 5.29 -12.81 -10.15
C TRP A 40 3.77 -12.81 -10.41
N ASP A 41 3.18 -14.00 -10.57
CA ASP A 41 1.76 -14.21 -10.82
C ASP A 41 0.94 -14.21 -9.52
N ASP A 42 1.54 -14.55 -8.39
CA ASP A 42 0.88 -14.54 -7.09
C ASP A 42 0.51 -13.10 -6.68
N TYR A 43 1.37 -12.09 -6.93
CA TYR A 43 0.96 -10.68 -6.75
C TYR A 43 -0.15 -10.22 -7.72
N GLY A 44 -0.51 -11.04 -8.70
CA GLY A 44 -1.62 -10.83 -9.62
C GLY A 44 -2.96 -10.66 -8.91
N CYS A 45 -3.28 -11.45 -7.89
CA CYS A 45 -4.57 -11.27 -7.20
C CYS A 45 -4.59 -10.05 -6.28
N PHE A 46 -3.43 -9.63 -5.73
CA PHE A 46 -3.33 -8.33 -5.03
C PHE A 46 -3.63 -7.19 -6.02
N GLY A 47 -2.97 -7.18 -7.17
CA GLY A 47 -3.17 -6.16 -8.22
C GLY A 47 -4.59 -6.11 -8.77
N ALA A 48 -5.28 -7.24 -8.87
CA ALA A 48 -6.65 -7.30 -9.41
C ALA A 48 -7.71 -6.68 -8.47
N LEU A 49 -7.45 -6.64 -7.17
CA LEU A 49 -8.38 -6.09 -6.16
C LEU A 49 -8.10 -4.60 -5.87
N LEU A 50 -6.86 -4.18 -6.13
CA LEU A 50 -6.42 -2.82 -5.95
C LEU A 50 -7.01 -1.88 -7.01
N ARG A 51 -7.25 -0.66 -6.59
CA ARG A 51 -7.60 0.47 -7.45
C ARG A 51 -6.63 1.61 -7.22
N PRO A 52 -6.29 2.41 -8.25
CA PRO A 52 -5.43 3.58 -8.08
C PRO A 52 -5.85 4.42 -6.87
N GLY A 53 -4.89 4.87 -6.06
CA GLY A 53 -5.11 5.60 -4.82
C GLY A 53 -5.28 4.72 -3.58
N ASP A 54 -5.33 3.39 -3.71
CA ASP A 54 -5.23 2.49 -2.56
C ASP A 54 -3.84 2.56 -1.93
N PHE A 55 -3.78 2.47 -0.60
CA PHE A 55 -2.53 2.32 0.13
C PHE A 55 -2.23 0.85 0.37
N ILE A 56 -0.96 0.47 0.24
CA ILE A 56 -0.45 -0.84 0.61
C ILE A 56 0.53 -0.65 1.76
N LEU A 57 0.26 -1.30 2.88
CA LEU A 57 1.07 -1.26 4.09
C LEU A 57 1.86 -2.54 4.19
N THR A 58 3.15 -2.45 4.48
CA THR A 58 4.04 -3.61 4.55
C THR A 58 4.94 -3.59 5.77
N ARG A 59 5.41 -4.76 6.19
CA ARG A 59 6.39 -4.93 7.28
C ARG A 59 7.84 -4.63 6.89
N SER A 60 8.13 -4.56 5.58
CA SER A 60 9.46 -4.53 4.96
C SER A 60 10.54 -3.94 5.87
N ASN A 61 11.60 -4.72 6.13
CA ASN A 61 12.65 -4.36 7.07
C ASN A 61 13.21 -2.96 6.72
N PRO A 62 13.08 -1.96 7.61
CA PRO A 62 13.69 -0.66 7.37
C PRO A 62 15.20 -0.80 7.40
N PHE A 63 15.89 0.10 6.70
CA PHE A 63 17.30 0.34 6.93
C PHE A 63 17.56 0.56 8.43
N LEU A 64 18.71 0.07 8.92
CA LEU A 64 19.10 0.05 10.33
C LEU A 64 18.90 1.39 11.06
N VAL A 65 19.01 2.52 10.33
CA VAL A 65 19.03 3.88 10.87
C VAL A 65 17.64 4.48 11.13
N SER A 66 16.60 4.08 10.39
CA SER A 66 15.24 4.62 10.51
C SER A 66 14.33 3.83 11.48
N ASN A 67 14.88 2.79 12.13
CA ASN A 67 14.10 1.82 12.91
C ASN A 67 13.56 2.34 14.24
N LEU A 68 14.05 3.46 14.78
CA LEU A 68 13.63 3.91 16.11
C LEU A 68 12.23 4.52 16.11
N ALA A 69 11.91 5.35 15.11
CA ALA A 69 10.61 6.03 14.98
C ALA A 69 9.43 5.05 14.82
N ILE A 70 9.70 3.87 14.24
CA ILE A 70 8.71 2.86 13.85
C ILE A 70 9.02 1.49 14.47
N SER A 71 9.75 1.46 15.58
CA SER A 71 10.18 0.20 16.20
C SER A 71 9.01 -0.63 16.72
N ASN A 72 7.97 0.06 17.19
CA ASN A 72 6.77 -0.50 17.82
C ASN A 72 5.55 -0.36 16.91
N THR A 73 5.74 -0.55 15.59
CA THR A 73 4.64 -0.66 14.64
C THR A 73 4.60 -2.05 14.01
N ALA A 74 3.39 -2.50 13.67
CA ALA A 74 3.22 -3.75 12.93
C ALA A 74 3.64 -3.55 11.47
N PHE A 75 3.13 -2.48 10.85
CA PHE A 75 3.51 -2.03 9.51
C PHE A 75 4.55 -0.92 9.60
N LYS A 76 5.56 -1.01 8.74
CA LYS A 76 6.74 -0.14 8.78
C LYS A 76 6.87 0.74 7.55
N HIS A 77 6.11 0.43 6.51
CA HIS A 77 6.21 1.09 5.23
C HIS A 77 4.84 1.24 4.60
N LEU A 78 4.60 2.38 3.94
CA LEU A 78 3.38 2.68 3.22
C LEU A 78 3.71 2.99 1.77
N ILE A 79 2.91 2.42 0.88
CA ILE A 79 3.04 2.49 -0.58
C ILE A 79 1.70 2.98 -1.14
N VAL A 80 1.74 3.84 -2.17
CA VAL A 80 0.56 4.25 -2.92
C VAL A 80 0.49 3.46 -4.23
N TYR A 81 -0.61 2.74 -4.44
CA TYR A 81 -0.87 2.09 -5.72
C TYR A 81 -1.38 3.12 -6.74
N VAL A 82 -0.65 3.29 -7.82
CA VAL A 82 -0.98 4.23 -8.91
C VAL A 82 -1.72 3.52 -10.04
N GLY A 83 -1.59 2.20 -10.14
CA GLY A 83 -2.26 1.37 -11.13
C GLY A 83 -1.57 1.41 -12.50
N PRO A 84 -2.32 1.20 -13.59
CA PRO A 84 -1.76 1.21 -14.93
C PRO A 84 -1.19 2.59 -15.30
N ALA A 85 0.11 2.64 -15.59
CA ALA A 85 0.77 3.87 -16.01
C ALA A 85 1.79 3.61 -17.13
N LEU A 86 1.91 4.58 -18.03
CA LEU A 86 3.00 4.63 -19.00
C LEU A 86 4.29 5.01 -18.28
N SER A 87 5.34 4.23 -18.49
CA SER A 87 6.64 4.47 -17.88
C SER A 87 7.74 3.75 -18.64
N TYR A 88 9.00 4.06 -18.35
CA TYR A 88 10.14 3.27 -18.80
C TYR A 88 11.01 2.91 -17.59
N ARG A 89 11.69 1.76 -17.67
CA ARG A 89 12.64 1.35 -16.64
C ARG A 89 13.95 2.11 -16.84
N ASN A 90 14.46 2.73 -15.78
CA ASN A 90 15.76 3.38 -15.79
C ASN A 90 16.89 2.40 -15.43
N GLY A 91 18.14 2.84 -15.51
CA GLY A 91 19.31 2.01 -15.21
C GLY A 91 19.41 1.51 -13.77
N GLY A 92 18.68 2.14 -12.83
CA GLY A 92 18.58 1.71 -11.43
C GLY A 92 17.45 0.73 -11.14
N GLY A 93 16.71 0.29 -12.16
CA GLY A 93 15.58 -0.62 -12.01
C GLY A 93 14.27 0.06 -11.59
N PHE A 94 14.26 1.37 -11.34
CA PHE A 94 13.05 2.14 -11.05
C PHE A 94 12.31 2.53 -12.33
N LEU A 95 11.03 2.89 -12.18
CA LEU A 95 10.22 3.43 -13.25
C LEU A 95 10.37 4.95 -13.31
N SER A 96 10.51 5.49 -14.52
CA SER A 96 10.67 6.92 -14.78
C SER A 96 9.69 7.40 -15.86
N GLY A 97 9.42 8.71 -15.84
CA GLY A 97 8.43 9.32 -16.74
C GLY A 97 7.03 8.73 -16.57
N VAL A 98 6.61 8.50 -15.33
CA VAL A 98 5.33 7.89 -14.97
C VAL A 98 4.19 8.82 -15.33
N GLU A 99 3.31 8.36 -16.20
CA GLU A 99 2.12 9.09 -16.65
C GLU A 99 0.89 8.17 -16.61
N LEU A 100 -0.21 8.67 -16.05
CA LEU A 100 -1.45 7.90 -15.99
C LEU A 100 -2.00 7.65 -17.39
N GLN A 101 -2.47 6.43 -17.61
CA GLN A 101 -3.16 6.11 -18.85
C GLN A 101 -4.56 6.73 -18.82
N THR A 102 -4.77 7.80 -19.59
CA THR A 102 -6.11 8.30 -19.91
C THR A 102 -6.73 7.48 -21.05
N ALA A 103 -8.02 7.19 -20.96
CA ALA A 103 -8.75 6.51 -22.04
C ALA A 103 -8.59 7.29 -23.36
N GLY A 104 -8.03 6.64 -24.39
CA GLY A 104 -7.91 7.21 -25.75
C GLY A 104 -6.49 7.57 -26.21
N THR A 105 -5.46 7.49 -25.36
CA THR A 105 -4.08 7.64 -25.84
C THR A 105 -3.58 6.34 -26.45
N ALA A 106 -3.91 6.11 -27.71
CA ALA A 106 -3.06 5.33 -28.59
C ALA A 106 -1.84 6.20 -28.97
N ILE A 107 -0.67 5.57 -29.06
CA ILE A 107 0.46 5.82 -29.99
C ILE A 107 1.81 5.73 -29.28
N GLN A 108 2.57 4.67 -29.61
CA GLN A 108 4.03 4.75 -29.75
C GLN A 108 4.33 5.37 -31.12
N PRO A 109 5.30 6.31 -31.30
CA PRO A 109 6.75 6.07 -31.12
C PRO A 109 7.55 7.34 -30.68
N LYS A 110 8.85 7.42 -30.36
CA LYS A 110 10.09 6.60 -30.34
C LYS A 110 10.74 6.85 -28.96
N GLY A 111 11.24 5.83 -28.28
CA GLY A 111 11.97 5.99 -26.99
C GLY A 111 11.43 5.22 -25.77
N MET A 112 10.60 4.20 -26.01
CA MET A 112 10.35 3.06 -25.10
C MET A 112 9.60 3.30 -23.78
N ARG A 113 8.54 4.12 -23.75
CA ARG A 113 7.52 4.00 -22.68
C ARG A 113 6.61 2.79 -22.93
N GLN A 114 6.37 2.00 -21.90
CA GLN A 114 5.50 0.82 -21.90
C GLN A 114 4.38 1.00 -20.88
N LEU A 115 3.19 0.47 -21.19
CA LEU A 115 2.11 0.38 -20.20
C LEU A 115 2.50 -0.66 -19.15
N ARG A 116 2.64 -0.23 -17.90
CA ARG A 116 2.90 -1.09 -16.75
C ARG A 116 1.61 -1.15 -15.92
N PRO A 117 0.99 -2.33 -15.74
CA PRO A 117 -0.33 -2.43 -15.11
C PRO A 117 -0.32 -2.20 -13.60
N ARG A 118 0.83 -2.39 -12.94
CA ARG A 118 0.95 -2.44 -11.47
C ARG A 118 1.98 -1.42 -10.95
N VAL A 119 1.83 -0.15 -11.30
CA VAL A 119 2.76 0.89 -10.82
C VAL A 119 2.40 1.31 -9.40
N ILE A 120 3.43 1.42 -8.58
CA ILE A 120 3.35 1.97 -7.23
C ILE A 120 4.29 3.16 -7.07
N VAL A 121 4.01 4.00 -6.08
CA VAL A 121 4.88 5.09 -5.62
C VAL A 121 5.07 5.01 -4.11
N HIS A 122 6.30 5.20 -3.65
CA HIS A 122 6.67 5.15 -2.25
C HIS A 122 8.01 5.86 -2.01
N ALA A 123 8.28 6.25 -0.77
CA ALA A 123 9.57 6.80 -0.37
C ALA A 123 10.44 5.72 0.26
N ILE A 124 11.66 5.54 -0.24
CA ILE A 124 12.71 4.66 0.30
C ILE A 124 14.02 5.44 0.40
N SER A 125 15.12 4.82 0.81
CA SER A 125 16.42 5.50 0.93
C SER A 125 16.88 6.26 -0.33
N ASP A 126 16.46 5.81 -1.52
CA ASP A 126 16.72 6.47 -2.81
C ASP A 126 15.76 7.65 -3.11
N GLY A 127 14.93 8.04 -2.15
CA GLY A 127 13.90 9.07 -2.29
C GLY A 127 12.53 8.51 -2.65
N VAL A 128 11.67 9.37 -3.19
CA VAL A 128 10.34 9.01 -3.69
C VAL A 128 10.46 8.46 -5.10
N VAL A 129 10.18 7.17 -5.24
CA VAL A 129 10.41 6.40 -6.47
C VAL A 129 9.12 5.73 -6.95
N ALA A 130 9.12 5.37 -8.23
CA ALA A 130 8.10 4.50 -8.80
C ALA A 130 8.71 3.13 -9.13
N GLN A 131 7.96 2.06 -8.88
CA GLN A 131 8.38 0.68 -9.14
C GLN A 131 7.22 -0.16 -9.65
N ASP A 132 7.53 -1.33 -10.24
CA ASP A 132 6.51 -2.37 -10.40
C ASP A 132 6.20 -2.96 -9.02
N MET A 133 4.92 -3.08 -8.69
CA MET A 133 4.46 -3.62 -7.43
C MET A 133 5.02 -5.02 -7.15
N GLY A 134 5.16 -5.86 -8.17
CA GLY A 134 5.72 -7.20 -8.02
C GLY A 134 7.16 -7.17 -7.51
N GLU A 135 7.96 -6.20 -7.97
CA GLU A 135 9.37 -6.05 -7.54
C GLU A 135 9.46 -5.53 -6.12
N ALA A 136 8.65 -4.54 -5.77
CA ALA A 136 8.67 -3.94 -4.45
C ALA A 136 8.10 -4.85 -3.36
N LEU A 137 7.09 -5.65 -3.71
CA LEU A 137 6.43 -6.53 -2.76
C LEU A 137 7.03 -7.93 -2.69
N PHE A 138 7.94 -8.33 -3.60
CA PHE A 138 8.50 -9.69 -3.70
C PHE A 138 9.00 -10.27 -2.36
N HIS A 139 9.40 -9.43 -1.40
CA HIS A 139 9.86 -9.83 -0.07
C HIS A 139 8.94 -9.41 1.09
N ALA A 140 7.76 -8.86 0.80
CA ALA A 140 6.78 -8.41 1.77
C ALA A 140 5.76 -9.52 2.04
N ASP A 141 6.07 -10.38 3.01
CA ASP A 141 5.17 -11.45 3.44
C ASP A 141 3.93 -10.87 4.15
N GLU A 142 4.07 -9.80 4.93
CA GLU A 142 2.96 -9.14 5.63
C GLU A 142 2.55 -7.84 4.94
N ALA A 143 1.45 -7.90 4.18
CA ALA A 143 0.92 -6.77 3.44
C ALA A 143 -0.60 -6.61 3.64
N VAL A 144 -1.06 -5.37 3.75
CA VAL A 144 -2.49 -5.02 3.83
C VAL A 144 -2.77 -3.84 2.92
N ALA A 145 -3.81 -3.94 2.11
CA ALA A 145 -4.29 -2.85 1.29
C ALA A 145 -5.52 -2.18 1.91
N VAL A 146 -5.52 -0.85 1.92
CA VAL A 146 -6.65 -0.04 2.38
C VAL A 146 -7.03 1.01 1.34
N ARG A 147 -8.33 1.26 1.22
CA ARG A 147 -8.93 2.29 0.37
C ARG A 147 -9.52 3.39 1.23
N CYS A 148 -9.00 4.59 1.05
CA CYS A 148 -9.35 5.74 1.88
C CYS A 148 -10.17 6.82 1.15
N TRP A 149 -10.16 6.81 -0.18
CA TRP A 149 -10.97 7.71 -1.01
C TRP A 149 -12.39 7.13 -1.20
N LYS A 150 -13.38 8.02 -1.35
CA LYS A 150 -14.79 7.71 -1.56
C LYS A 150 -15.30 8.18 -2.93
N THR A 151 -14.64 9.17 -3.51
CA THR A 151 -15.01 9.77 -4.80
C THR A 151 -13.88 9.64 -5.80
N GLU A 152 -14.21 9.71 -7.09
CA GLU A 152 -13.20 9.70 -8.16
C GLU A 152 -12.30 10.95 -8.10
N ALA A 153 -12.83 12.10 -7.67
CA ALA A 153 -12.03 13.31 -7.50
C ALA A 153 -10.95 13.15 -6.42
N GLU A 154 -11.31 12.57 -5.27
CA GLU A 154 -10.33 12.21 -4.22
C GLU A 154 -9.32 11.20 -4.77
N GLN A 155 -9.78 10.16 -5.46
CA GLN A 155 -8.91 9.14 -6.07
C GLN A 155 -7.87 9.78 -7.01
N GLN A 156 -8.30 10.63 -7.94
CA GLN A 156 -7.41 11.31 -8.88
C GLN A 156 -6.43 12.24 -8.15
N ALA A 157 -6.88 12.91 -7.09
CA ALA A 157 -6.02 13.77 -6.28
C ALA A 157 -4.91 12.98 -5.57
N PHE A 158 -5.21 11.80 -5.01
CA PHE A 158 -4.20 10.90 -4.42
C PHE A 158 -3.13 10.56 -5.44
N VAL A 159 -3.56 10.03 -6.58
CA VAL A 159 -2.66 9.48 -7.59
C VAL A 159 -1.79 10.58 -8.19
N ARG A 160 -2.37 11.74 -8.48
CA ARG A 160 -1.63 12.92 -8.96
C ARG A 160 -0.63 13.42 -7.92
N CYS A 161 -1.02 13.46 -6.65
CA CYS A 161 -0.12 13.86 -5.56
C CYS A 161 1.07 12.90 -5.49
N ALA A 162 0.83 11.59 -5.46
CA ALA A 162 1.89 10.59 -5.41
C ALA A 162 2.89 10.74 -6.57
N ILE A 163 2.40 10.87 -7.81
CA ILE A 163 3.27 11.09 -8.99
C ILE A 163 4.07 12.39 -8.87
N ASN A 164 3.46 13.48 -8.39
CA ASN A 164 4.13 14.78 -8.21
C ASN A 164 5.19 14.80 -7.09
N LEU A 165 5.22 13.76 -6.24
CA LEU A 165 6.23 13.61 -5.21
C LEU A 165 7.48 12.88 -5.73
N LEU A 166 7.43 12.23 -6.91
CA LEU A 166 8.56 11.49 -7.48
C LEU A 166 9.82 12.36 -7.60
N GLY A 167 10.96 11.78 -7.21
CA GLY A 167 12.28 12.42 -7.25
C GLY A 167 12.61 13.29 -6.04
N ARG A 168 11.73 13.40 -5.04
CA ARG A 168 12.07 14.02 -3.75
C ARG A 168 13.00 13.12 -2.94
N ASP A 169 13.87 13.73 -2.15
CA ASP A 169 14.81 13.01 -1.29
C ASP A 169 14.07 12.32 -0.14
N TYR A 170 14.69 11.29 0.45
CA TYR A 170 14.13 10.64 1.63
C TYR A 170 14.36 11.47 2.88
N ASP A 171 13.34 11.63 3.70
CA ASP A 171 13.46 12.27 5.01
C ASP A 171 13.82 11.22 6.09
N PHE A 172 15.08 11.24 6.54
CA PHE A 172 15.54 10.39 7.63
C PHE A 172 15.22 10.95 9.02
N ASP A 173 14.85 12.22 9.12
CA ASP A 173 14.51 12.90 10.37
C ASP A 173 13.01 12.84 10.69
N PHE A 174 12.19 12.33 9.76
CA PHE A 174 10.73 12.18 9.89
C PHE A 174 10.00 13.50 10.23
N THR A 175 10.43 14.59 9.61
CA THR A 175 9.90 15.93 9.86
C THR A 175 8.90 16.34 8.78
N LEU A 176 7.60 16.37 9.12
CA LEU A 176 6.47 16.76 8.24
C LEU A 176 6.52 18.17 7.61
N LYS A 177 7.60 18.93 7.79
CA LYS A 177 7.71 20.35 7.42
C LYS A 177 8.54 20.59 6.17
N HIS A 178 9.28 19.60 5.67
CA HIS A 178 10.21 19.82 4.58
C HIS A 178 9.57 19.57 3.22
N ASP A 179 9.48 20.59 2.37
CA ASP A 179 8.96 20.37 1.02
C ASP A 179 9.86 19.45 0.19
N ARG A 180 11.18 19.42 0.42
CA ARG A 180 12.12 18.70 -0.44
C ARG A 180 12.35 17.24 -0.08
N GLN A 181 12.06 16.86 1.15
CA GLN A 181 12.31 15.52 1.69
C GLN A 181 11.00 14.92 2.19
N VAL A 182 10.78 13.64 1.91
CA VAL A 182 9.53 12.95 2.25
C VAL A 182 9.83 11.52 2.68
N TYR A 183 9.18 11.04 3.74
CA TYR A 183 9.22 9.63 4.15
C TYR A 183 7.94 8.87 3.77
N CYS A 184 7.95 7.55 3.93
CA CYS A 184 6.97 6.68 3.28
C CYS A 184 5.50 6.95 3.67
N THR A 185 5.22 7.12 4.96
CA THR A 185 3.86 7.42 5.43
C THR A 185 3.45 8.87 5.20
N GLU A 186 4.43 9.78 5.08
CA GLU A 186 4.17 11.16 4.68
C GLU A 186 3.69 11.26 3.21
N VAL A 187 4.16 10.40 2.31
CA VAL A 187 3.60 10.31 0.95
C VAL A 187 2.09 10.08 1.03
N GLY A 188 1.65 9.10 1.82
CA GLY A 188 0.23 8.83 2.04
C GLY A 188 -0.49 10.01 2.70
N TRP A 189 0.13 10.62 3.71
CA TRP A 189 -0.39 11.79 4.41
C TRP A 189 -0.66 12.99 3.48
N ARG A 190 0.31 13.32 2.62
CA ARG A 190 0.19 14.39 1.62
C ARG A 190 -0.83 14.05 0.53
N CYS A 191 -1.00 12.78 0.19
CA CYS A 191 -2.07 12.36 -0.72
C CYS A 191 -3.46 12.63 -0.11
N LEU A 192 -3.63 12.35 1.18
CA LEU A 192 -4.87 12.67 1.91
C LEU A 192 -5.14 14.18 1.93
N GLU A 193 -4.09 14.97 2.17
CA GLU A 193 -4.17 16.43 2.16
C GLU A 193 -4.58 16.98 0.79
N ALA A 194 -3.90 16.53 -0.27
CA ALA A 194 -4.19 16.94 -1.64
C ALA A 194 -5.61 16.59 -2.09
N ALA A 195 -6.20 15.53 -1.51
CA ALA A 195 -7.57 15.14 -1.74
C ALA A 195 -8.61 15.91 -0.91
N GLY A 196 -8.17 16.85 -0.05
CA GLY A 196 -9.06 17.63 0.80
C GLY A 196 -9.73 16.82 1.91
N ILE A 197 -9.17 15.67 2.29
CA ILE A 197 -9.72 14.86 3.37
C ILE A 197 -9.26 15.47 4.69
N ALA A 198 -10.18 16.08 5.44
CA ALA A 198 -9.87 16.81 6.67
C ALA A 198 -9.62 15.87 7.87
N ASP A 199 -10.33 14.75 7.94
CA ASP A 199 -10.32 13.78 9.05
C ASP A 199 -9.20 12.75 8.90
N ARG A 200 -7.95 13.18 8.68
CA ARG A 200 -6.80 12.30 8.42
C ARG A 200 -6.42 11.45 9.66
N PRO A 201 -5.68 10.32 9.49
CA PRO A 201 -5.15 9.54 10.61
C PRO A 201 -4.43 10.41 11.66
N GLN A 202 -4.33 9.99 12.92
CA GLN A 202 -3.59 10.81 13.87
C GLN A 202 -2.08 10.59 13.73
N CYS A 203 -1.31 11.66 13.90
CA CYS A 203 0.13 11.53 14.08
C CYS A 203 0.43 11.09 15.51
N THR A 204 1.44 10.25 15.64
CA THR A 204 1.96 9.80 16.94
C THR A 204 3.25 10.52 17.21
N ASN A 205 3.37 11.09 18.41
CA ASN A 205 4.60 11.70 18.85
C ASN A 205 5.65 10.61 19.14
N VAL A 206 6.65 10.48 18.27
CA VAL A 206 7.66 9.42 18.35
C VAL A 206 9.07 10.02 18.34
N ARG A 207 9.99 9.32 18.99
CA ARG A 207 11.40 9.68 18.97
C ARG A 207 12.05 9.18 17.69
N THR A 208 12.59 10.09 16.88
CA THR A 208 13.03 9.75 15.52
C THR A 208 14.42 9.11 15.46
N SER A 209 15.29 9.38 16.45
CA SER A 209 16.59 8.72 16.59
C SER A 209 17.06 8.65 18.05
N LEU A 210 18.13 7.88 18.33
CA LEU A 210 18.65 7.64 19.69
C LEU A 210 19.05 8.94 20.42
N TRP A 211 19.36 9.99 19.68
CA TRP A 211 19.64 11.34 20.17
C TRP A 211 18.68 12.40 19.59
N GLY A 212 17.67 11.94 18.84
CA GLY A 212 16.75 12.78 18.09
C GLY A 212 15.64 13.37 18.94
N ARG A 213 14.94 14.32 18.33
CA ARG A 213 13.77 14.96 18.90
C ARG A 213 12.55 14.05 18.77
N HIS A 214 11.51 14.43 19.48
CA HIS A 214 10.18 13.87 19.26
C HIS A 214 9.53 14.64 18.12
N GLU A 215 9.03 13.92 17.13
CA GLU A 215 8.27 14.47 16.00
C GLU A 215 6.90 13.80 15.94
N ASP A 216 5.92 14.54 15.44
CA ASP A 216 4.59 14.00 15.17
C ASP A 216 4.62 13.28 13.82
N VAL A 217 4.54 11.95 13.84
CA VAL A 217 4.69 11.10 12.66
C VAL A 217 3.39 10.32 12.41
N PRO A 218 2.81 10.35 11.19
CA PRO A 218 1.71 9.47 10.84
C PRO A 218 2.27 8.06 10.70
N LEU A 219 1.98 7.19 11.66
CA LEU A 219 2.44 5.80 11.63
C LEU A 219 1.61 4.98 10.65
N ALA A 220 2.21 3.99 10.00
CA ALA A 220 1.52 3.16 9.01
C ALA A 220 0.26 2.49 9.61
N ASP A 221 0.36 1.95 10.82
CA ASP A 221 -0.77 1.33 11.56
C ASP A 221 -1.98 2.26 11.70
N SER A 222 -1.77 3.58 11.82
CA SER A 222 -2.85 4.57 11.95
C SER A 222 -3.77 4.61 10.73
N PHE A 223 -3.25 4.33 9.54
CA PHE A 223 -4.04 4.30 8.30
C PHE A 223 -4.98 3.09 8.24
N ILE A 224 -4.67 2.00 8.93
CA ILE A 224 -5.55 0.81 9.02
C ILE A 224 -6.63 1.03 10.08
N LEU A 225 -6.24 1.61 11.21
CA LEU A 225 -7.15 1.92 12.33
C LEU A 225 -8.13 3.04 12.00
N TRP A 226 -7.79 3.88 11.03
CA TRP A 226 -8.63 4.99 10.63
C TRP A 226 -9.99 4.52 10.10
N GLN A 227 -11.07 5.05 10.67
CA GLN A 227 -12.44 4.63 10.39
C GLN A 227 -12.84 4.77 8.91
N ARG A 228 -12.25 5.73 8.20
CA ARG A 228 -12.50 5.91 6.77
C ARG A 228 -11.87 4.81 5.90
N ALA A 229 -10.84 4.13 6.40
CA ALA A 229 -10.08 3.16 5.63
C ALA A 229 -10.87 1.84 5.48
N LYS A 230 -11.35 1.60 4.25
CA LYS A 230 -11.93 0.31 3.85
C LYS A 230 -10.82 -0.67 3.52
N LYS A 231 -10.80 -1.81 4.21
CA LYS A 231 -9.82 -2.87 3.96
C LYS A 231 -10.16 -3.55 2.63
N VAL A 232 -9.17 -3.70 1.76
CA VAL A 232 -9.35 -4.25 0.41
C VAL A 232 -8.93 -5.71 0.38
N CYS A 233 -7.67 -5.97 0.74
CA CYS A 233 -7.08 -7.30 0.83
C CYS A 233 -5.96 -7.30 1.88
N ALA A 234 -5.64 -8.48 2.40
CA ALA A 234 -4.59 -8.67 3.40
C ALA A 234 -3.94 -10.03 3.20
N THR A 235 -2.63 -10.12 3.43
CA THR A 235 -1.97 -11.44 3.51
C THR A 235 -2.33 -12.11 4.82
N ILE A 236 -2.37 -13.45 4.84
CA ILE A 236 -2.75 -14.18 6.06
C ILE A 236 -1.74 -13.99 7.21
N SER A 237 -0.46 -13.81 6.88
CA SER A 237 0.61 -13.52 7.83
C SER A 237 0.41 -12.16 8.52
N ALA A 238 -0.19 -11.18 7.85
CA ALA A 238 -0.60 -9.92 8.47
C ALA A 238 -1.70 -10.11 9.53
N MET A 239 -2.40 -11.25 9.52
CA MET A 239 -3.40 -11.62 10.51
C MET A 239 -2.83 -12.39 11.72
N ASP A 240 -1.54 -12.78 11.71
CA ASP A 240 -0.93 -13.51 12.82
C ASP A 240 -0.88 -12.62 14.08
N ARG A 241 -1.36 -13.14 15.21
CA ARG A 241 -1.34 -12.41 16.49
C ARG A 241 0.06 -11.94 16.89
N ARG A 242 1.11 -12.72 16.58
CA ARG A 242 2.51 -12.38 16.84
C ARG A 242 2.99 -11.20 15.99
N PHE A 243 2.40 -11.01 14.82
CA PHE A 243 2.65 -9.83 13.99
C PHE A 243 1.99 -8.60 14.62
N VAL A 244 0.70 -8.70 14.94
CA VAL A 244 -0.10 -7.61 15.50
C VAL A 244 0.38 -7.14 16.88
N ALA A 245 0.94 -8.04 17.69
CA ALA A 245 1.48 -7.73 19.02
C ALA A 245 2.56 -6.63 19.03
N LYS A 246 3.09 -6.24 17.87
CA LYS A 246 4.12 -5.20 17.72
C LYS A 246 3.54 -3.80 17.52
N ALA A 247 2.24 -3.64 17.31
CA ALA A 247 1.62 -2.34 17.08
C ALA A 247 1.43 -1.53 18.38
N PRO A 248 1.27 -0.20 18.29
CA PRO A 248 1.02 0.65 19.46
C PRO A 248 -0.29 0.31 20.19
N ASP A 249 -1.31 -0.11 19.43
CA ASP A 249 -2.56 -0.66 19.94
C ASP A 249 -2.83 -2.02 19.26
N PRO A 250 -2.32 -3.13 19.82
CA PRO A 250 -2.41 -4.44 19.19
C PRO A 250 -3.84 -5.00 19.22
N VAL A 251 -4.69 -4.57 20.17
CA VAL A 251 -6.08 -5.01 20.23
C VAL A 251 -6.87 -4.35 19.12
N ALA A 252 -6.82 -3.02 19.03
CA ALA A 252 -7.52 -2.29 17.99
C ALA A 252 -7.01 -2.67 16.59
N LEU A 253 -5.69 -2.89 16.43
CA LEU A 253 -5.16 -3.32 15.13
C LEU A 253 -5.61 -4.73 14.80
N GLY A 254 -5.57 -5.65 15.77
CA GLY A 254 -6.07 -7.01 15.60
C GLY A 254 -7.54 -7.03 15.24
N ASP A 255 -8.35 -6.16 15.84
CA ASP A 255 -9.77 -6.02 15.53
C ASP A 255 -10.00 -5.29 14.21
N ALA A 256 -9.15 -4.36 13.80
CA ALA A 256 -9.24 -3.71 12.49
C ALA A 256 -8.87 -4.65 11.34
N LEU A 257 -7.92 -5.55 11.59
CA LEU A 257 -7.53 -6.61 10.65
C LEU A 257 -8.58 -7.73 10.63
N ARG A 258 -9.16 -8.07 11.80
CA ARG A 258 -10.26 -9.05 11.94
C ARG A 258 -11.64 -8.50 11.63
N GLY A 259 -11.80 -7.18 11.54
CA GLY A 259 -13.03 -6.40 11.36
C GLY A 259 -13.72 -6.61 10.01
N VAL A 260 -13.52 -7.79 9.45
CA VAL A 260 -14.50 -8.54 8.68
C VAL A 260 -15.73 -8.69 9.58
N PRO A 261 -16.89 -8.11 9.23
CA PRO A 261 -18.09 -8.40 9.99
C PRO A 261 -18.36 -9.90 9.92
N ASN A 262 -18.52 -10.53 11.09
CA ASN A 262 -19.35 -11.73 11.17
C ASN A 262 -20.70 -11.32 10.59
N GLY A 263 -21.10 -11.87 9.44
CA GLY A 263 -22.35 -11.58 8.74
C GLY A 263 -23.59 -11.99 9.54
N ARG A 264 -23.83 -11.36 10.69
CA ARG A 264 -25.02 -11.53 11.51
C ARG A 264 -25.77 -10.25 11.81
N ASP A 265 -25.36 -9.12 11.23
CA ASP A 265 -26.13 -7.88 11.35
C ASP A 265 -26.79 -7.55 10.00
N GLY A 266 -28.04 -8.01 9.87
CA GLY A 266 -29.08 -7.33 9.10
C GLY A 266 -29.21 -7.69 7.61
N PHE A 267 -29.92 -8.80 7.33
CA PHE A 267 -30.98 -8.82 6.31
C PHE A 267 -32.30 -9.11 7.02
#